data_AF-A0A6I2SGG8-F1
#
_entry.id   AF-A0A6I2SGG8-F1
#
_cell.length_a   1.000
_cell.length_b   1.000
_cell.length_c   1.000
_cell.angle_alpha   90.00
_cell.angle_beta   90.00
_cell.angle_gamma   90.00
#
_symmetry.space_group_name_H-M   'P 1'
#
loop_
_entity.id
_entity.type
_entity.pdbx_description
1 polymer ?
#
loop_
_entity_poly.entity_id
_entity_poly.type
_entity_poly.pdbx_seq_one_letter_code
_entity_poly.pdbx_strand_id
1 'polypeptide(L)'
;MSRAWIAAIAGLALIALQGLSMAAGAPAAPAPKATTQGPKLTNDDCAKCHAKAPADIAANGAKHKTAVGCQDCHNGHPPTVKKIIPLCSQCHDGKPHYKLAGCNGCHSNPHTPLIIKMGRNITDPCLTCHTQQIAKLREHKSKHTALACSFCHDTHGKIPECVQCHKPHSKDMTQADCKKCHQAHMPTVVTYSNQTPSKDCAACHKAAFDLLQKSAFKHKNLSCVACHQAKHKMIPQCQSCHGTPHPAGMLSKFPKCGYCHSIAHDLNIFKSQPAPAGSPAAGAKKPAKK
;
A
#
# COMPACT_ATOMS: atom_id res chain seq x y z
N MET A 1 32.32 18.91 14.21
CA MET A 1 33.59 18.68 14.91
C MET A 1 34.65 18.46 13.85
N SER A 2 35.36 19.53 13.51
CA SER A 2 36.42 19.56 12.51
C SER A 2 37.76 19.34 13.20
N ARG A 3 38.61 18.44 12.68
CA ARG A 3 40.05 18.47 12.96
C ARG A 3 40.83 18.04 11.72
N ALA A 4 41.26 19.05 10.97
CA ALA A 4 42.43 19.02 10.10
C ALA A 4 43.66 19.40 10.94
N TRP A 5 44.78 18.70 10.75
CA TRP A 5 46.15 19.06 11.19
C TRP A 5 47.10 18.61 10.05
N ILE A 6 47.71 19.53 9.28
CA ILE A 6 49.08 20.09 9.44
C ILE A 6 50.14 18.98 9.28
N ALA A 7 50.78 18.77 8.12
CA ALA A 7 51.82 19.53 7.40
C ALA A 7 53.28 19.23 7.81
N ALA A 8 54.07 18.92 6.77
CA ALA A 8 55.49 19.21 6.51
C ALA A 8 56.63 18.33 7.08
N ILE A 9 57.61 18.07 6.18
CA ILE A 9 59.10 18.06 6.28
C ILE A 9 59.63 16.85 5.47
N ALA A 10 60.03 17.02 4.20
CA ALA A 10 61.31 17.53 3.70
C ALA A 10 62.53 16.70 4.16
N GLY A 11 63.17 16.00 3.21
CA GLY A 11 64.37 15.21 3.48
C GLY A 11 64.95 14.60 2.21
N LEU A 12 65.52 15.44 1.35
CA LEU A 12 66.44 15.05 0.27
C LEU A 12 67.70 14.44 0.90
N ALA A 13 68.08 13.25 0.46
CA ALA A 13 69.46 12.77 0.55
C ALA A 13 69.79 11.99 -0.72
N LEU A 14 70.34 12.70 -1.71
CA LEU A 14 71.09 12.09 -2.81
C LEU A 14 72.42 11.59 -2.25
N ILE A 15 72.61 10.27 -2.24
CA ILE A 15 73.93 9.66 -2.10
C ILE A 15 74.22 8.98 -3.44
N ALA A 16 75.10 9.60 -4.22
CA ALA A 16 75.71 9.02 -5.39
C ALA A 16 76.80 8.06 -4.94
N LEU A 17 76.59 6.75 -5.16
CA LEU A 17 77.65 5.75 -5.02
C LEU A 17 77.96 5.19 -6.40
N GLN A 18 79.08 5.65 -6.96
CA GLN A 18 79.72 5.07 -8.14
C GLN A 18 80.33 3.72 -7.73
N GLY A 19 79.89 2.65 -8.39
CA GLY A 19 80.34 1.28 -8.12
C GLY A 19 80.56 0.51 -9.43
N LEU A 20 81.82 0.51 -9.84
CA LEU A 20 82.55 -0.35 -10.77
C LEU A 20 81.81 -1.56 -11.39
N SER A 21 81.67 -1.55 -12.71
CA SER A 21 81.23 -2.66 -13.56
C SER A 21 82.23 -3.82 -13.54
N MET A 22 81.79 -5.00 -13.10
CA MET A 22 82.39 -6.30 -13.40
C MET A 22 81.30 -7.19 -14.01
N ALA A 23 81.32 -7.32 -15.34
CA ALA A 23 80.41 -8.19 -16.08
C ALA A 23 80.86 -9.65 -15.94
N ALA A 24 80.36 -10.34 -14.93
CA ALA A 24 80.31 -11.80 -14.89
C ALA A 24 78.96 -12.24 -15.46
N GLY A 25 78.99 -12.96 -16.59
CA GLY A 25 77.80 -13.48 -17.25
C GLY A 25 77.02 -14.43 -16.34
N ALA A 26 75.93 -13.94 -15.76
CA ALA A 26 74.95 -14.77 -15.09
C ALA A 26 74.18 -15.60 -16.14
N PRO A 27 73.96 -16.91 -15.92
CA PRO A 27 73.11 -17.69 -16.81
C PRO A 27 71.70 -17.08 -16.81
N ALA A 28 71.19 -16.84 -18.00
CA ALA A 28 69.85 -16.29 -18.21
C ALA A 28 68.82 -17.11 -17.42
N ALA A 29 68.08 -16.44 -16.54
CA ALA A 29 66.92 -17.04 -15.90
C ALA A 29 65.96 -17.55 -17.01
N PRO A 30 65.41 -18.76 -16.89
CA PRO A 30 64.47 -19.24 -17.88
C PRO A 30 63.29 -18.26 -17.97
N ALA A 31 63.02 -17.79 -19.19
CA ALA A 31 61.87 -16.93 -19.45
C ALA A 31 60.60 -17.58 -18.86
N PRO A 32 59.70 -16.81 -18.22
CA PRO A 32 58.43 -17.35 -17.75
C PRO A 32 57.74 -18.01 -18.95
N LYS A 33 57.46 -19.31 -18.85
CA LYS A 33 56.71 -20.04 -19.88
C LYS A 33 55.44 -19.25 -20.15
N ALA A 34 55.30 -18.73 -21.36
CA ALA A 34 54.06 -18.16 -21.84
C ALA A 34 53.00 -19.25 -21.73
N THR A 35 52.14 -19.16 -20.72
CA THR A 35 50.90 -19.93 -20.67
C THR A 35 50.05 -19.41 -21.81
N THR A 36 50.11 -20.10 -22.95
CA THR A 36 49.14 -19.93 -24.02
C THR A 36 47.76 -20.13 -23.40
N GLN A 37 47.05 -19.03 -23.15
CA GLN A 37 45.66 -19.10 -22.74
C GLN A 37 44.94 -19.86 -23.85
N GLY A 38 44.30 -20.98 -23.49
CA GLY A 38 43.52 -21.75 -24.45
C GLY A 38 42.41 -20.89 -25.09
N PRO A 39 41.73 -21.40 -26.11
CA PRO A 39 40.65 -20.67 -26.79
C PRO A 39 39.65 -20.10 -25.77
N LYS A 40 39.37 -18.80 -25.86
CA LYS A 40 38.38 -18.14 -24.99
C LYS A 40 36.98 -18.67 -25.34
N LEU A 41 36.25 -19.13 -24.34
CA LEU A 41 34.87 -19.57 -24.51
C LEU A 41 33.99 -18.41 -25.01
N THR A 42 33.00 -18.72 -25.84
CA THR A 42 31.94 -17.79 -26.26
C THR A 42 30.60 -18.21 -25.63
N ASN A 43 29.58 -17.35 -25.71
CA ASN A 43 28.24 -17.72 -25.23
C ASN A 43 27.65 -18.92 -25.99
N ASP A 44 27.99 -19.06 -27.28
CA ASP A 44 27.55 -20.18 -28.11
C ASP A 44 28.19 -21.50 -27.67
N ASP A 45 29.40 -21.46 -27.13
CA ASP A 45 30.04 -22.64 -26.54
C ASP A 45 29.31 -23.09 -25.26
N CYS A 46 28.78 -22.16 -24.46
CA CYS A 46 28.02 -22.50 -23.27
C CYS A 46 26.76 -23.32 -23.60
N ALA A 47 26.08 -22.97 -24.70
CA ALA A 47 24.84 -23.63 -25.13
C ALA A 47 25.03 -25.08 -25.59
N LYS A 48 26.24 -25.45 -26.03
CA LYS A 48 26.57 -26.83 -26.44
C LYS A 48 26.44 -27.84 -25.30
N CYS A 49 26.66 -27.40 -24.05
CA CYS A 49 26.59 -28.25 -22.85
C CYS A 49 25.42 -27.87 -21.92
N HIS A 50 25.04 -26.59 -21.87
CA HIS A 50 23.94 -26.10 -21.03
C HIS A 50 22.75 -25.73 -21.91
N ALA A 51 21.84 -26.68 -22.18
CA ALA A 51 20.66 -26.40 -23.01
C ALA A 51 19.63 -25.50 -22.29
N LYS A 52 19.46 -25.69 -20.98
CA LYS A 52 18.37 -25.03 -20.23
C LYS A 52 18.56 -23.53 -20.03
N ALA A 53 19.75 -23.09 -19.60
CA ALA A 53 19.99 -21.69 -19.27
C ALA A 53 19.84 -20.74 -20.48
N PRO A 54 20.41 -21.01 -21.66
CA PRO A 54 20.18 -20.23 -22.87
C PRO A 54 18.71 -20.22 -23.29
N ALA A 55 18.01 -21.36 -23.20
CA ALA A 55 16.58 -21.42 -23.52
C ALA A 55 15.74 -20.55 -22.57
N ASP A 56 16.03 -20.60 -21.26
CA ASP A 56 15.39 -19.76 -20.25
C ASP A 56 15.64 -18.26 -20.52
N ILE A 57 16.88 -17.86 -20.82
CA ILE A 57 17.23 -16.48 -21.18
C ILE A 57 16.52 -16.05 -22.46
N ALA A 58 16.51 -16.91 -23.49
CA ALA A 58 15.89 -16.62 -24.77
C ALA A 58 14.40 -16.34 -24.62
N ALA A 59 13.72 -17.11 -23.77
CA ALA A 59 12.29 -16.98 -23.49
C ALA A 59 11.98 -15.81 -22.54
N ASN A 60 12.74 -15.64 -21.45
CA ASN A 60 12.34 -14.77 -20.32
C ASN A 60 13.51 -14.01 -19.64
N GLY A 61 14.66 -13.88 -20.31
CA GLY A 61 15.86 -13.28 -19.74
C GLY A 61 15.82 -11.78 -19.50
N ALA A 62 14.85 -11.06 -20.09
CA ALA A 62 14.78 -9.59 -20.02
C ALA A 62 16.15 -8.95 -20.35
N LYS A 63 16.67 -8.04 -19.51
CA LYS A 63 18.01 -7.44 -19.72
C LYS A 63 19.15 -8.46 -19.68
N HIS A 64 18.96 -9.66 -19.09
CA HIS A 64 19.98 -10.71 -19.14
C HIS A 64 20.12 -11.37 -20.51
N LYS A 65 19.20 -11.07 -21.44
CA LYS A 65 19.30 -11.50 -22.85
C LYS A 65 20.11 -10.52 -23.71
N THR A 66 20.16 -9.24 -23.33
CA THR A 66 20.62 -8.16 -24.21
C THR A 66 21.77 -7.34 -23.65
N ALA A 67 21.93 -7.27 -22.32
CA ALA A 67 22.91 -6.40 -21.66
C ALA A 67 24.02 -7.16 -20.95
N VAL A 68 23.88 -8.47 -20.77
CA VAL A 68 24.90 -9.37 -20.21
C VAL A 68 24.91 -10.69 -20.98
N GLY A 69 26.08 -11.31 -21.05
CA GLY A 69 26.31 -12.65 -21.59
C GLY A 69 26.61 -13.67 -20.49
N CYS A 70 26.86 -14.92 -20.90
CA CYS A 70 27.11 -16.02 -19.98
C CYS A 70 28.34 -15.75 -19.09
N GLN A 71 29.39 -15.18 -19.67
CA GLN A 71 30.66 -14.93 -19.00
C GLN A 71 30.65 -13.71 -18.07
N ASP A 72 29.71 -12.78 -18.26
CA ASP A 72 29.55 -11.64 -17.34
C ASP A 72 29.03 -12.09 -15.97
N CYS A 73 28.37 -13.25 -15.93
CA CYS A 73 27.89 -13.89 -14.71
C CYS A 73 28.69 -15.15 -14.34
N HIS A 74 29.35 -15.83 -15.28
CA HIS A 74 30.11 -17.05 -15.02
C HIS A 74 31.61 -16.82 -15.25
N ASN A 75 32.30 -16.35 -14.19
CA ASN A 75 33.74 -16.05 -14.19
C ASN A 75 34.61 -17.31 -14.02
N GLY A 76 34.33 -18.36 -14.79
CA GLY A 76 35.04 -19.62 -14.75
C GLY A 76 34.10 -20.82 -14.84
N HIS A 77 34.68 -22.02 -14.78
CA HIS A 77 33.95 -23.28 -14.89
C HIS A 77 34.42 -24.28 -13.81
N PRO A 78 33.50 -25.03 -13.17
CA PRO A 78 33.87 -26.12 -12.28
C PRO A 78 34.61 -27.25 -13.01
N PRO A 79 35.52 -28.00 -12.36
CA PRO A 79 35.88 -27.90 -10.94
C PRO A 79 36.91 -26.80 -10.61
N THR A 80 37.54 -26.20 -11.63
CA THR A 80 38.62 -25.20 -11.46
C THR A 80 38.18 -23.97 -10.68
N VAL A 81 36.96 -23.47 -10.97
CA VAL A 81 36.34 -22.37 -10.23
C VAL A 81 35.02 -22.85 -9.67
N LYS A 82 34.88 -22.86 -8.34
CA LYS A 82 33.68 -23.36 -7.65
C LYS A 82 32.61 -22.27 -7.44
N LYS A 83 33.02 -21.03 -7.19
CA LYS A 83 32.13 -19.88 -6.98
C LYS A 83 32.20 -18.97 -8.21
N ILE A 84 31.53 -19.39 -9.28
CA ILE A 84 31.61 -18.73 -10.59
C ILE A 84 30.67 -17.53 -10.73
N ILE A 85 29.60 -17.48 -9.92
CA ILE A 85 28.54 -16.46 -9.99
C ILE A 85 28.85 -15.28 -9.06
N PRO A 86 28.94 -14.03 -9.56
CA PRO A 86 29.13 -12.84 -8.73
C PRO A 86 27.89 -12.52 -7.88
N LEU A 87 28.05 -11.59 -6.93
CA LEU A 87 26.90 -11.08 -6.17
C LEU A 87 25.99 -10.26 -7.08
N CYS A 88 24.67 -10.43 -6.96
CA CYS A 88 23.68 -9.69 -7.74
C CYS A 88 23.86 -8.17 -7.62
N SER A 89 24.26 -7.69 -6.44
CA SER A 89 24.49 -6.27 -6.15
C SER A 89 25.68 -5.66 -6.88
N GLN A 90 26.52 -6.45 -7.55
CA GLN A 90 27.60 -5.90 -8.41
C GLN A 90 27.05 -5.28 -9.70
N CYS A 91 25.84 -5.68 -10.13
CA CYS A 91 25.19 -5.15 -11.33
C CYS A 91 23.80 -4.56 -11.05
N HIS A 92 23.11 -5.02 -10.01
CA HIS A 92 21.82 -4.49 -9.58
C HIS A 92 21.99 -3.46 -8.48
N ASP A 93 21.78 -2.19 -8.81
CA ASP A 93 21.96 -1.07 -7.89
C ASP A 93 20.93 0.07 -8.12
N GLY A 94 21.10 1.18 -7.39
CA GLY A 94 20.33 2.41 -7.63
C GLY A 94 18.92 2.44 -7.04
N LYS A 95 18.40 1.33 -6.49
CA LYS A 95 17.12 1.30 -5.78
C LYS A 95 17.22 0.59 -4.43
N PRO A 96 16.41 0.96 -3.42
CA PRO A 96 16.41 0.29 -2.11
C PRO A 96 16.18 -1.22 -2.20
N HIS A 97 15.35 -1.67 -3.15
CA HIS A 97 15.09 -3.09 -3.39
C HIS A 97 16.36 -3.91 -3.67
N TYR A 98 17.31 -3.35 -4.43
CA TYR A 98 18.54 -4.06 -4.79
C TYR A 98 19.55 -4.14 -3.64
N LYS A 99 19.30 -3.45 -2.52
CA LYS A 99 20.10 -3.56 -1.29
C LYS A 99 19.65 -4.71 -0.39
N LEU A 100 18.53 -5.38 -0.73
CA LEU A 100 18.04 -6.53 0.02
C LEU A 100 18.99 -7.72 -0.14
N ALA A 101 19.15 -8.50 0.93
CA ALA A 101 19.80 -9.79 0.87
C ALA A 101 18.82 -10.89 0.40
N GLY A 102 19.34 -12.06 0.01
CA GLY A 102 18.52 -13.23 -0.30
C GLY A 102 17.69 -13.11 -1.58
N CYS A 103 18.23 -12.50 -2.64
CA CYS A 103 17.56 -12.25 -3.92
C CYS A 103 16.84 -13.51 -4.47
N ASN A 104 17.48 -14.67 -4.33
CA ASN A 104 16.99 -15.95 -4.83
C ASN A 104 15.75 -16.48 -4.07
N GLY A 105 15.37 -15.87 -2.94
CA GLY A 105 14.12 -16.20 -2.24
C GLY A 105 12.89 -15.89 -3.09
N CYS A 106 12.96 -14.85 -3.93
CA CYS A 106 11.91 -14.52 -4.90
C CYS A 106 12.38 -14.75 -6.34
N HIS A 107 13.61 -14.35 -6.67
CA HIS A 107 14.22 -14.51 -8.00
C HIS A 107 14.94 -15.86 -8.11
N SER A 108 14.17 -16.94 -8.06
CA SER A 108 14.75 -18.31 -7.99
C SER A 108 15.59 -18.73 -9.19
N ASN A 109 15.45 -18.05 -10.33
CA ASN A 109 16.21 -18.32 -11.54
C ASN A 109 16.77 -17.01 -12.13
N PRO A 110 18.08 -16.75 -12.01
CA PRO A 110 18.72 -15.57 -12.61
C PRO A 110 18.60 -15.50 -14.13
N HIS A 111 18.32 -16.61 -14.81
CA HIS A 111 18.10 -16.65 -16.26
C HIS A 111 16.68 -16.22 -16.67
N THR A 112 15.74 -16.16 -15.72
CA THR A 112 14.37 -15.67 -15.93
C THR A 112 14.01 -14.64 -14.85
N PRO A 113 14.72 -13.50 -14.76
CA PRO A 113 14.72 -12.64 -13.58
C PRO A 113 13.34 -12.04 -13.24
N LEU A 114 12.44 -11.92 -14.23
CA LEU A 114 11.08 -11.40 -14.03
C LEU A 114 10.05 -12.48 -13.68
N ILE A 115 10.40 -13.76 -13.85
CA ILE A 115 9.57 -14.88 -13.37
C ILE A 115 9.96 -15.15 -11.92
N ILE A 116 9.24 -14.49 -11.02
CA ILE A 116 9.49 -14.60 -9.59
C ILE A 116 8.54 -15.62 -8.95
N LYS A 117 9.01 -16.26 -7.88
CA LYS A 117 8.17 -17.04 -6.97
C LYS A 117 7.90 -16.19 -5.74
N MET A 118 6.63 -15.97 -5.42
CA MET A 118 6.27 -15.23 -4.22
C MET A 118 5.94 -16.21 -3.09
N GLY A 119 6.63 -16.08 -1.96
CA GLY A 119 6.31 -16.81 -0.74
C GLY A 119 5.16 -16.17 0.04
N ARG A 120 4.66 -16.90 1.04
CA ARG A 120 3.72 -16.36 2.03
C ARG A 120 4.50 -15.59 3.11
N ASN A 121 3.81 -14.69 3.80
CA ASN A 121 4.35 -13.95 4.95
C ASN A 121 5.53 -13.00 4.61
N ILE A 122 5.43 -12.28 3.50
CA ILE A 122 6.45 -11.32 3.03
C ILE A 122 5.91 -9.89 3.19
N THR A 123 6.69 -9.03 3.84
CA THR A 123 6.38 -7.60 4.03
C THR A 123 7.58 -6.73 3.66
N ASP A 124 8.74 -6.93 4.30
CA ASP A 124 9.86 -5.99 4.22
C ASP A 124 10.35 -5.70 2.79
N PRO A 125 10.50 -6.70 1.89
CA PRO A 125 10.86 -6.43 0.50
C PRO A 125 9.85 -5.56 -0.26
N CYS A 126 8.57 -5.63 0.09
CA CYS A 126 7.52 -4.82 -0.55
C CYS A 126 7.69 -3.34 -0.19
N LEU A 127 8.12 -3.06 1.05
CA LEU A 127 8.22 -1.71 1.60
C LEU A 127 9.34 -0.88 0.98
N THR A 128 10.26 -1.50 0.24
CA THR A 128 11.29 -0.78 -0.52
C THR A 128 10.71 0.10 -1.63
N CYS A 129 9.48 -0.21 -2.08
CA CYS A 129 8.75 0.53 -3.10
C CYS A 129 7.36 0.99 -2.63
N HIS A 130 6.72 0.24 -1.72
CA HIS A 130 5.35 0.50 -1.24
C HIS A 130 5.33 1.16 0.15
N THR A 131 5.97 2.32 0.28
CA THR A 131 6.10 3.03 1.57
C THR A 131 4.80 3.66 2.05
N GLN A 132 3.96 4.15 1.13
CA GLN A 132 2.70 4.80 1.48
C GLN A 132 1.65 3.79 1.99
N GLN A 133 1.64 2.59 1.42
CA GLN A 133 0.67 1.53 1.73
C GLN A 133 0.83 1.08 3.18
N ILE A 134 2.07 0.90 3.64
CA ILE A 134 2.33 0.56 5.04
C ILE A 134 2.05 1.72 5.99
N ALA A 135 2.31 2.97 5.58
CA ALA A 135 1.95 4.14 6.37
C ALA A 135 0.44 4.18 6.65
N LYS A 136 -0.38 3.99 5.60
CA LYS A 136 -1.84 3.92 5.71
C LYS A 136 -2.33 2.81 6.65
N LEU A 137 -1.77 1.60 6.53
CA LEU A 137 -2.15 0.47 7.41
C LEU A 137 -1.78 0.69 8.87
N ARG A 138 -0.68 1.41 9.13
CA ARG A 138 -0.22 1.75 10.49
C ARG A 138 -1.06 2.86 11.11
N GLU A 139 -1.39 3.88 10.32
CA GLU A 139 -2.21 5.01 10.75
C GLU A 139 -3.67 4.60 10.98
N HIS A 140 -4.24 3.81 10.07
CA HIS A 140 -5.62 3.36 10.13
C HIS A 140 -5.70 1.86 10.43
N LYS A 141 -5.41 1.53 11.69
CA LYS A 141 -5.36 0.13 12.15
C LYS A 141 -6.66 -0.62 11.87
N SER A 142 -6.52 -1.82 11.33
CA SER A 142 -7.60 -2.77 11.10
C SER A 142 -7.08 -4.21 11.22
N LYS A 143 -7.93 -5.22 11.01
CA LYS A 143 -7.49 -6.62 10.96
C LYS A 143 -6.42 -6.87 9.87
N HIS A 144 -6.41 -6.05 8.81
CA HIS A 144 -5.40 -6.15 7.75
C HIS A 144 -4.00 -5.70 8.21
N THR A 145 -3.90 -4.87 9.26
CA THR A 145 -2.60 -4.40 9.78
C THR A 145 -1.78 -5.55 10.37
N ALA A 146 -2.43 -6.65 10.79
CA ALA A 146 -1.77 -7.84 11.31
C ALA A 146 -1.36 -8.85 10.22
N LEU A 147 -1.72 -8.60 8.96
CA LEU A 147 -1.41 -9.49 7.84
C LEU A 147 -0.14 -9.02 7.13
N ALA A 148 0.67 -9.98 6.68
CA ALA A 148 1.76 -9.68 5.77
C ALA A 148 1.24 -9.23 4.40
N CYS A 149 2.01 -8.43 3.68
CA CYS A 149 1.61 -7.93 2.35
C CYS A 149 1.28 -9.08 1.39
N SER A 150 2.08 -10.15 1.41
CA SER A 150 1.86 -11.31 0.54
C SER A 150 0.70 -12.22 0.93
N PHE A 151 -0.01 -11.93 2.03
CA PHE A 151 -1.27 -12.63 2.33
C PHE A 151 -2.36 -12.26 1.33
N CYS A 152 -2.45 -10.98 0.95
CA CYS A 152 -3.39 -10.50 -0.05
C CYS A 152 -2.72 -10.43 -1.44
N HIS A 153 -1.45 -10.03 -1.51
CA HIS A 153 -0.71 -9.91 -2.76
C HIS A 153 0.12 -11.18 -3.02
N ASP A 154 -0.54 -12.19 -3.55
CA ASP A 154 0.07 -13.50 -3.90
C ASP A 154 0.95 -13.45 -5.15
N THR A 155 0.77 -12.44 -5.98
CA THR A 155 1.57 -12.20 -7.19
C THR A 155 2.01 -10.75 -7.22
N HIS A 156 3.30 -10.53 -7.48
CA HIS A 156 3.85 -9.19 -7.56
C HIS A 156 3.17 -8.39 -8.69
N GLY A 157 2.72 -7.18 -8.36
CA GLY A 157 1.98 -6.30 -9.27
C GLY A 157 0.49 -6.62 -9.41
N LYS A 158 0.00 -7.75 -8.90
CA LYS A 158 -1.42 -8.10 -8.92
C LYS A 158 -2.15 -7.43 -7.76
N ILE A 159 -3.28 -6.79 -8.07
CA ILE A 159 -4.20 -6.25 -7.08
C ILE A 159 -5.29 -7.30 -6.82
N PRO A 160 -5.41 -7.84 -5.60
CA PRO A 160 -6.44 -8.80 -5.27
C PRO A 160 -7.82 -8.13 -5.18
N GLU A 161 -8.86 -8.94 -5.37
CA GLU A 161 -10.23 -8.47 -5.21
C GLU A 161 -10.68 -8.61 -3.75
N CYS A 162 -11.42 -7.61 -3.26
CA CYS A 162 -11.91 -7.56 -1.88
C CYS A 162 -12.86 -8.73 -1.61
N VAL A 163 -13.67 -9.08 -2.61
CA VAL A 163 -14.65 -10.16 -2.54
C VAL A 163 -14.05 -11.58 -2.47
N GLN A 164 -12.73 -11.73 -2.61
CA GLN A 164 -12.06 -13.01 -2.34
C GLN A 164 -12.19 -13.45 -0.87
N CYS A 165 -12.37 -12.49 0.04
CA CYS A 165 -12.53 -12.75 1.47
C CYS A 165 -13.72 -12.03 2.11
N HIS A 166 -14.17 -10.91 1.54
CA HIS A 166 -15.27 -10.11 2.09
C HIS A 166 -16.58 -10.34 1.35
N LYS A 167 -17.68 -10.42 2.10
CA LYS A 167 -19.03 -10.42 1.52
C LYS A 167 -19.47 -8.98 1.23
N PRO A 168 -20.10 -8.70 0.08
CA PRO A 168 -20.72 -7.41 -0.19
C PRO A 168 -21.79 -7.05 0.85
N HIS A 169 -22.03 -5.76 1.06
CA HIS A 169 -23.04 -5.27 2.02
C HIS A 169 -24.48 -5.31 1.46
N SER A 170 -24.64 -5.55 0.16
CA SER A 170 -25.92 -5.80 -0.49
C SER A 170 -25.75 -6.82 -1.62
N LYS A 171 -26.85 -7.41 -2.09
CA LYS A 171 -26.82 -8.40 -3.17
C LYS A 171 -26.37 -7.79 -4.51
N ASP A 172 -26.59 -6.50 -4.70
CA ASP A 172 -26.29 -5.79 -5.95
C ASP A 172 -24.89 -5.19 -5.96
N MET A 173 -24.17 -5.19 -4.83
CA MET A 173 -22.82 -4.65 -4.74
C MET A 173 -21.80 -5.62 -5.36
N THR A 174 -21.01 -5.07 -6.27
CA THR A 174 -19.93 -5.76 -6.97
C THR A 174 -18.56 -5.35 -6.41
N GLN A 175 -17.52 -6.01 -6.88
CA GLN A 175 -16.14 -5.68 -6.53
C GLN A 175 -15.74 -4.24 -6.88
N ALA A 176 -16.29 -3.69 -7.97
CA ALA A 176 -16.05 -2.30 -8.37
C ALA A 176 -16.64 -1.30 -7.37
N ASP A 177 -17.68 -1.69 -6.64
CA ASP A 177 -18.37 -0.84 -5.67
C ASP A 177 -17.60 -0.72 -4.36
N CYS A 178 -16.78 -1.71 -4.00
CA CYS A 178 -16.03 -1.71 -2.74
C CYS A 178 -15.17 -0.44 -2.60
N LYS A 179 -14.50 -0.05 -3.68
CA LYS A 179 -13.58 1.11 -3.72
C LYS A 179 -14.29 2.46 -3.74
N LYS A 180 -15.60 2.50 -3.97
CA LYS A 180 -16.41 3.73 -3.87
C LYS A 180 -16.54 4.21 -2.42
N CYS A 181 -16.46 3.27 -1.47
CA CYS A 181 -16.66 3.52 -0.04
C CYS A 181 -15.39 3.27 0.79
N HIS A 182 -14.62 2.23 0.44
CA HIS A 182 -13.47 1.78 1.20
C HIS A 182 -12.19 1.96 0.38
N GLN A 183 -11.12 2.44 1.01
CA GLN A 183 -9.81 2.44 0.38
C GLN A 183 -8.99 1.23 0.84
N ALA A 184 -8.30 0.57 -0.11
CA ALA A 184 -7.30 -0.43 0.22
C ALA A 184 -6.24 0.14 1.17
N HIS A 185 -5.74 -0.67 2.09
CA HIS A 185 -4.77 -0.26 3.14
C HIS A 185 -5.32 0.72 4.20
N MET A 186 -6.58 1.15 4.12
CA MET A 186 -7.28 1.87 5.20
C MET A 186 -8.80 1.62 5.15
N PRO A 187 -9.26 0.35 5.15
CA PRO A 187 -10.65 0.00 4.83
C PRO A 187 -11.68 0.55 5.84
N THR A 188 -11.25 0.97 7.04
CA THR A 188 -12.14 1.55 8.06
C THR A 188 -12.43 3.03 7.83
N VAL A 189 -11.63 3.71 7.00
CA VAL A 189 -11.85 5.10 6.62
C VAL A 189 -12.84 5.13 5.47
N VAL A 190 -14.13 5.20 5.81
CA VAL A 190 -15.21 5.21 4.83
C VAL A 190 -15.39 6.62 4.26
N THR A 191 -15.27 6.73 2.95
CA THR A 191 -15.46 7.97 2.18
C THR A 191 -16.35 7.67 0.99
N TYR A 192 -17.16 8.61 0.55
CA TYR A 192 -18.06 8.41 -0.60
C TYR A 192 -18.19 9.74 -1.36
N SER A 193 -18.62 9.68 -2.62
CA SER A 193 -18.79 10.88 -3.43
C SER A 193 -20.13 11.56 -3.16
N ASN A 194 -20.27 12.82 -3.58
CA ASN A 194 -21.54 13.54 -3.55
C ASN A 194 -22.59 13.00 -4.56
N GLN A 195 -22.23 11.98 -5.34
CA GLN A 195 -23.08 11.31 -6.31
C GLN A 195 -23.49 9.90 -5.85
N THR A 196 -23.07 9.47 -4.67
CA THR A 196 -23.40 8.12 -4.17
C THR A 196 -24.91 7.96 -3.99
N PRO A 197 -25.54 6.97 -4.64
CA PRO A 197 -26.97 6.69 -4.51
C PRO A 197 -27.38 6.35 -3.07
N SER A 198 -28.53 6.85 -2.63
CA SER A 198 -29.07 6.56 -1.28
C SER A 198 -29.27 5.06 -1.01
N LYS A 199 -29.51 4.24 -2.04
CA LYS A 199 -29.62 2.78 -1.92
C LYS A 199 -28.32 2.12 -1.45
N ASP A 200 -27.16 2.70 -1.79
CA ASP A 200 -25.87 2.17 -1.36
C ASP A 200 -25.65 2.46 0.13
N CYS A 201 -26.17 3.59 0.63
CA CYS A 201 -26.23 3.89 2.05
C CYS A 201 -27.18 2.94 2.79
N ALA A 202 -28.31 2.56 2.17
CA ALA A 202 -29.31 1.66 2.73
C ALA A 202 -28.77 0.24 3.00
N ALA A 203 -27.71 -0.17 2.29
CA ALA A 203 -27.02 -1.44 2.55
C ALA A 203 -26.57 -1.59 4.02
N CYS A 204 -26.15 -0.49 4.65
CA CYS A 204 -25.81 -0.44 6.08
C CYS A 204 -26.86 0.29 6.93
N HIS A 205 -27.55 1.28 6.35
CA HIS A 205 -28.46 2.19 7.06
C HIS A 205 -29.92 2.00 6.65
N LYS A 206 -30.37 0.75 6.55
CA LYS A 206 -31.74 0.42 6.09
C LYS A 206 -32.81 1.15 6.89
N ALA A 207 -32.70 1.20 8.21
CA ALA A 207 -33.70 1.86 9.06
C ALA A 207 -33.84 3.35 8.76
N ALA A 208 -32.72 4.09 8.63
CA ALA A 208 -32.74 5.51 8.32
C ALA A 208 -33.29 5.77 6.91
N PHE A 209 -32.89 4.94 5.94
CA PHE A 209 -33.42 4.99 4.58
C PHE A 209 -34.93 4.77 4.57
N ASP A 210 -35.42 3.71 5.22
CA ASP A 210 -36.85 3.38 5.28
C ASP A 210 -37.66 4.49 5.98
N LEU A 211 -37.14 5.08 7.07
CA LEU A 211 -37.78 6.20 7.76
C LEU A 211 -37.93 7.40 6.83
N LEU A 212 -36.85 7.78 6.14
CA LEU A 212 -36.86 8.92 5.21
C LEU A 212 -37.82 8.69 4.04
N GLN A 213 -37.85 7.48 3.48
CA GLN A 213 -38.77 7.12 2.39
C GLN A 213 -40.24 7.17 2.80
N LYS A 214 -40.54 6.80 4.06
CA LYS A 214 -41.91 6.86 4.62
C LYS A 214 -42.28 8.26 5.12
N SER A 215 -41.35 9.20 5.15
CA SER A 215 -41.58 10.56 5.64
C SER A 215 -42.55 11.31 4.72
N ALA A 216 -43.48 12.07 5.32
CA ALA A 216 -44.37 12.96 4.58
C ALA A 216 -43.70 14.30 4.21
N PHE A 217 -42.50 14.57 4.72
CA PHE A 217 -41.83 15.86 4.60
C PHE A 217 -40.84 15.92 3.43
N LYS A 218 -40.47 17.14 3.02
CA LYS A 218 -39.67 17.42 1.81
C LYS A 218 -38.28 16.76 1.80
N HIS A 219 -37.68 16.46 2.95
CA HIS A 219 -36.39 15.77 3.01
C HIS A 219 -36.39 14.42 2.29
N LYS A 220 -37.55 13.75 2.13
CA LYS A 220 -37.65 12.48 1.41
C LYS A 220 -37.12 12.54 -0.03
N ASN A 221 -37.12 13.73 -0.63
CA ASN A 221 -36.66 13.99 -1.99
C ASN A 221 -35.15 14.29 -2.07
N LEU A 222 -34.45 14.34 -0.92
CA LEU A 222 -33.00 14.57 -0.88
C LEU A 222 -32.25 13.23 -0.88
N SER A 223 -31.11 13.19 -1.56
CA SER A 223 -30.19 12.06 -1.44
C SER A 223 -29.49 12.09 -0.08
N CYS A 224 -29.05 10.92 0.41
CA CYS A 224 -28.32 10.83 1.68
C CYS A 224 -27.10 11.76 1.69
N VAL A 225 -26.36 11.80 0.58
CA VAL A 225 -25.13 12.59 0.42
C VAL A 225 -25.37 14.09 0.28
N ALA A 226 -26.60 14.53 0.00
CA ALA A 226 -26.92 15.96 0.02
C ALA A 226 -26.79 16.54 1.44
N CYS A 227 -27.16 15.75 2.45
CA CYS A 227 -27.04 16.13 3.86
C CYS A 227 -25.74 15.60 4.48
N HIS A 228 -25.42 14.32 4.26
CA HIS A 228 -24.23 13.67 4.77
C HIS A 228 -23.07 13.85 3.78
N GLN A 229 -22.53 15.05 3.70
CA GLN A 229 -21.43 15.41 2.81
C GLN A 229 -20.04 15.04 3.36
N ALA A 230 -19.07 14.98 2.44
CA ALA A 230 -17.62 14.92 2.64
C ALA A 230 -17.04 13.68 3.34
N LYS A 231 -17.67 13.17 4.41
CA LYS A 231 -17.16 12.02 5.16
C LYS A 231 -18.26 11.23 5.83
N HIS A 232 -18.02 9.94 6.00
CA HIS A 232 -18.90 9.08 6.78
C HIS A 232 -19.07 9.59 8.21
N LYS A 233 -20.28 9.43 8.76
CA LYS A 233 -20.73 9.94 10.07
C LYS A 233 -20.78 11.47 10.21
N MET A 234 -20.57 12.24 9.14
CA MET A 234 -20.85 13.68 9.18
C MET A 234 -22.36 13.89 9.31
N ILE A 235 -22.80 14.63 10.33
CA ILE A 235 -24.21 15.03 10.50
C ILE A 235 -24.23 16.57 10.48
N PRO A 236 -24.92 17.19 9.51
CA PRO A 236 -24.99 18.64 9.43
C PRO A 236 -25.85 19.19 10.59
N GLN A 237 -25.59 20.44 10.96
CA GLN A 237 -26.50 21.16 11.84
C GLN A 237 -27.74 21.60 11.03
N CYS A 238 -28.93 21.57 11.61
CA CYS A 238 -30.16 21.98 10.91
C CYS A 238 -30.03 23.42 10.34
N GLN A 239 -29.38 24.28 11.11
CA GLN A 239 -29.17 25.69 10.80
C GLN A 239 -28.27 25.91 9.58
N SER A 240 -27.43 24.94 9.19
CA SER A 240 -26.57 25.09 8.01
C SER A 240 -27.37 25.20 6.70
N CYS A 241 -28.64 24.79 6.71
CA CYS A 241 -29.55 24.91 5.57
C CYS A 241 -30.81 25.73 5.91
N HIS A 242 -31.28 25.69 7.16
CA HIS A 242 -32.52 26.36 7.57
C HIS A 242 -32.33 27.74 8.21
N GLY A 243 -31.09 28.15 8.51
CA GLY A 243 -30.82 29.36 9.28
C GLY A 243 -31.47 29.32 10.67
N THR A 244 -32.09 30.43 11.06
CA THR A 244 -32.70 30.63 12.39
C THR A 244 -34.21 30.91 12.24
N PRO A 245 -35.06 29.87 12.11
CA PRO A 245 -36.49 30.05 11.86
C PRO A 245 -37.30 30.46 13.11
N HIS A 246 -36.70 30.42 14.31
CA HIS A 246 -37.36 30.73 15.57
C HIS A 246 -36.68 31.88 16.33
N PRO A 247 -37.41 32.62 17.18
CA PRO A 247 -36.84 33.68 18.01
C PRO A 247 -35.79 33.18 19.00
N ALA A 248 -34.82 34.05 19.36
CA ALA A 248 -33.71 33.72 20.25
C ALA A 248 -34.15 33.15 21.62
N GLY A 249 -35.26 33.64 22.18
CA GLY A 249 -35.79 33.15 23.45
C GLY A 249 -36.21 31.67 23.39
N MET A 250 -36.75 31.19 22.26
CA MET A 250 -37.11 29.79 22.08
C MET A 250 -35.85 28.93 21.90
N LEU A 251 -34.90 29.38 21.08
CA LEU A 251 -33.65 28.65 20.83
C LEU A 251 -32.76 28.55 22.07
N SER A 252 -32.82 29.54 22.97
CA SER A 252 -32.13 29.49 24.26
C SER A 252 -32.73 28.43 25.19
N LYS A 253 -34.06 28.33 25.25
CA LYS A 253 -34.74 27.30 26.06
C LYS A 253 -34.66 25.90 25.45
N PHE A 254 -34.65 25.79 24.13
CA PHE A 254 -34.64 24.54 23.37
C PHE A 254 -33.49 24.53 22.36
N PRO A 255 -32.24 24.26 22.80
CA PRO A 255 -31.05 24.37 21.95
C PRO A 255 -30.97 23.32 20.83
N LYS A 256 -31.79 22.26 20.88
CA LYS A 256 -31.85 21.22 19.84
C LYS A 256 -33.20 21.25 19.14
N CYS A 257 -33.20 21.38 17.81
CA CYS A 257 -34.41 21.37 17.01
C CYS A 257 -35.24 20.08 17.21
N GLY A 258 -34.55 18.97 17.48
CA GLY A 258 -35.17 17.66 17.67
C GLY A 258 -36.08 17.53 18.89
N TYR A 259 -36.07 18.48 19.83
CA TYR A 259 -37.05 18.49 20.92
C TYR A 259 -38.50 18.61 20.42
N CYS A 260 -38.70 19.31 19.29
CA CYS A 260 -40.02 19.48 18.67
C CYS A 260 -40.08 18.91 17.25
N HIS A 261 -38.95 18.76 16.57
CA HIS A 261 -38.89 18.32 15.16
C HIS A 261 -38.27 16.93 14.98
N SER A 262 -38.03 16.16 16.05
CA SER A 262 -37.44 14.82 15.99
C SER A 262 -36.09 14.79 15.23
N ILE A 263 -35.97 14.03 14.14
CA ILE A 263 -34.74 13.88 13.34
C ILE A 263 -35.01 14.14 11.86
N ALA A 264 -33.96 14.49 11.10
CA ALA A 264 -34.09 14.81 9.68
C ALA A 264 -34.75 13.69 8.84
N HIS A 265 -34.57 12.43 9.25
CA HIS A 265 -35.16 11.25 8.61
C HIS A 265 -36.63 11.00 8.97
N ASP A 266 -37.14 11.57 10.06
CA ASP A 266 -38.54 11.50 10.47
C ASP A 266 -38.87 12.69 11.37
N LEU A 267 -39.37 13.79 10.76
CA LEU A 267 -39.68 15.02 11.48
C LEU A 267 -40.96 14.94 12.32
N ASN A 268 -41.65 13.79 12.33
CA ASN A 268 -42.92 13.64 13.02
C ASN A 268 -42.71 13.21 14.50
N ILE A 269 -42.87 14.15 15.43
CA ILE A 269 -42.87 13.85 16.88
C ILE A 269 -44.15 13.15 17.37
N PHE A 270 -45.23 13.14 16.57
CA PHE A 270 -46.57 12.72 17.02
C PHE A 270 -46.94 11.27 16.67
N LYS A 271 -45.99 10.45 16.20
CA LYS A 271 -46.26 9.02 15.91
C LYS A 271 -46.42 8.13 17.16
N SER A 272 -46.33 8.70 18.37
CA SER A 272 -46.61 7.97 19.60
C SER A 272 -46.90 8.90 20.79
N GLN A 273 -48.02 9.63 20.74
CA GLN A 273 -48.73 9.96 21.97
C GLN A 273 -50.19 9.52 21.78
N PRO A 274 -50.73 8.62 22.64
CA PRO A 274 -52.18 8.55 22.78
C PRO A 274 -52.67 9.96 23.10
N ALA A 275 -53.78 10.37 22.49
CA ALA A 275 -54.38 11.68 22.75
C ALA A 275 -54.38 11.95 24.27
N PRO A 276 -53.95 13.13 24.73
CA PRO A 276 -54.05 13.45 26.14
C PRO A 276 -55.52 13.32 26.52
N ALA A 277 -55.81 12.42 27.47
CA ALA A 277 -57.15 12.30 28.02
C ALA A 277 -57.56 13.69 28.49
N GLY A 278 -58.61 14.25 27.88
CA GLY A 278 -59.10 15.57 28.18
C GLY A 278 -59.31 15.70 29.68
N SER A 279 -58.74 16.75 30.28
CA SER A 279 -58.99 17.08 31.67
C SER A 279 -60.50 17.11 31.91
N PRO A 280 -61.01 16.42 32.95
CA PRO A 280 -62.43 16.45 33.25
C PRO A 280 -62.86 17.90 33.53
N ALA A 281 -63.96 18.29 32.89
CA ALA A 281 -64.61 19.57 33.12
C ALA A 281 -64.83 19.77 34.62
N ALA A 282 -64.46 20.95 35.12
CA ALA A 282 -64.64 21.33 36.52
C ALA A 282 -66.09 21.08 36.94
N GLY A 283 -66.24 20.28 37.99
CA GLY A 283 -67.51 19.69 38.41
C GLY A 283 -68.59 20.70 38.76
N ALA A 284 -69.81 20.38 38.37
CA ALA A 284 -71.03 20.97 38.89
C ALA A 284 -71.13 20.74 40.41
N LYS A 285 -71.35 21.83 41.16
CA LYS A 285 -71.63 21.80 42.60
C LYS A 285 -72.91 21.01 42.87
N LYS A 286 -72.84 20.00 43.75
CA LYS A 286 -74.01 19.34 44.33
C LYS A 286 -74.69 20.29 45.34
N PRO A 287 -76.03 20.35 45.40
CA PRO A 287 -76.72 21.16 46.40
C PRO A 287 -76.71 20.45 47.76
N ALA A 288 -76.46 21.22 48.81
CA ALA A 288 -76.56 20.79 50.19
C ALA A 288 -78.02 20.46 50.52
N LYS A 289 -78.26 19.29 51.13
CA LYS A 289 -79.51 18.98 51.82
C LYS A 289 -79.29 19.12 53.34
N LYS A 290 -80.34 19.66 53.96
CA LYS A 290 -80.52 20.05 55.35
C LYS A 290 -79.97 19.08 56.38
#